data_AF-A0A378J003-F1
#
_entry.id   AF-A0A378J003-F1
#
_cell.length_a   1.000
_cell.length_b   1.000
_cell.length_c   1.000
_cell.angle_alpha   90.00
_cell.angle_beta   90.00
_cell.angle_gamma   90.00
#
_symmetry.space_group_name_H-M   'P 1'
#
loop_
_entity.id
_entity.type
_entity.pdbx_description
1 polymer ?
#
loop_
_entity_poly.entity_id
_entity_poly.type
_entity_poly.pdbx_seq_one_letter_code
_entity_poly.pdbx_strand_id
1 'polypeptide(L)' 'MVKHAQARGEIKPGDTLIEPSSGNTGIGIALAGIVMGYKVIVTMPAKISYEKQIILERCNVGRFKSS' A
#
# COMPACT_ATOMS: atom_id res chain seq x y z
N MET A 1 -8.43 -6.14 -6.81
CA MET A 1 -8.78 -5.85 -5.41
C MET A 1 -9.39 -4.46 -5.25
N VAL A 2 -8.63 -3.36 -5.37
CA VAL A 2 -9.11 -1.99 -5.09
C VAL A 2 -10.39 -1.62 -5.87
N LYS A 3 -10.38 -1.73 -7.20
CA LYS A 3 -11.56 -1.42 -8.04
C LYS A 3 -12.81 -2.23 -7.67
N HIS A 4 -12.65 -3.51 -7.32
CA HIS A 4 -13.78 -4.35 -6.91
C HIS A 4 -14.31 -3.95 -5.54
N ALA A 5 -13.44 -3.65 -4.57
CA ALA A 5 -13.85 -3.17 -3.25
C ALA A 5 -14.59 -1.82 -3.36
N GLN A 6 -14.10 -0.91 -4.22
CA GLN A 6 -14.77 0.36 -4.50
C GLN A 6 -16.13 0.16 -5.16
N ALA A 7 -16.24 -0.76 -6.14
CA ALA A 7 -17.51 -1.08 -6.81
C ALA A 7 -18.54 -1.70 -5.86
N ARG A 8 -18.10 -2.46 -4.86
CA ARG A 8 -18.96 -3.00 -3.79
C ARG A 8 -19.29 -1.99 -2.70
N GLY A 9 -18.70 -0.80 -2.73
CA GLY A 9 -18.92 0.25 -1.73
C GLY A 9 -18.20 0.01 -0.39
N GLU A 10 -17.29 -0.96 -0.32
CA GLU A 10 -16.52 -1.29 0.89
C GLU A 10 -15.47 -0.21 1.23
N ILE A 11 -14.99 0.49 0.21
CA ILE A 11 -14.03 1.59 0.32
C ILE A 11 -14.49 2.78 -0.52
N LYS A 12 -14.10 3.98 -0.11
CA LYS A 12 -14.43 5.26 -0.73
C LYS A 12 -13.15 6.08 -0.96
N PRO A 13 -13.08 6.90 -2.02
CA PRO A 13 -11.93 7.77 -2.24
C PRO A 13 -11.55 8.56 -0.97
N GLY A 14 -10.26 8.59 -0.63
CA GLY A 14 -9.76 9.17 0.62
C GLY A 14 -9.60 8.18 1.78
N ASP A 15 -10.17 6.97 1.69
CA ASP A 15 -9.95 5.92 2.69
C ASP A 15 -8.48 5.49 2.77
N THR A 16 -8.13 4.81 3.86
CA THR A 16 -6.80 4.25 4.08
C THR A 16 -6.80 2.75 3.80
N LEU A 17 -5.96 2.31 2.85
CA LEU A 17 -5.76 0.91 2.52
C LEU A 17 -4.55 0.38 3.30
N ILE A 18 -4.73 -0.73 4.02
CA ILE A 18 -3.66 -1.37 4.78
C ILE A 18 -3.39 -2.75 4.16
N GLU A 19 -2.18 -2.98 3.69
CA GLU A 19 -1.78 -4.25 3.07
C GLU A 19 -0.51 -4.81 3.74
N PRO A 20 -0.57 -6.00 4.36
CA PRO A 20 0.62 -6.71 4.81
C PRO A 20 1.31 -7.40 3.63
N SER A 21 2.45 -6.86 3.18
CA SER A 21 3.20 -7.43 2.05
C SER A 21 4.68 -7.04 2.07
N SER A 22 5.55 -8.03 1.83
CA SER A 22 7.00 -7.85 1.56
C SER A 22 7.35 -7.80 0.06
N GLY A 23 6.34 -7.91 -0.80
CA GLY A 23 6.49 -8.13 -2.24
C GLY A 23 5.75 -7.12 -3.11
N ASN A 24 5.56 -7.51 -4.38
CA ASN A 24 5.03 -6.66 -5.44
C ASN A 24 3.56 -6.29 -5.23
N THR A 25 2.79 -7.06 -4.47
CA THR A 25 1.39 -6.74 -4.13
C THR A 25 1.31 -5.42 -3.38
N GLY A 26 2.13 -5.23 -2.34
CA GLY A 26 2.20 -3.98 -1.59
C GLY A 26 2.60 -2.79 -2.48
N ILE A 27 3.53 -2.99 -3.42
CA ILE A 27 3.91 -1.96 -4.39
C ILE A 27 2.76 -1.65 -5.35
N GLY A 28 2.07 -2.67 -5.87
CA GLY A 28 0.92 -2.49 -6.75
C GLY A 28 -0.24 -1.75 -6.08
N ILE A 29 -0.52 -2.08 -4.80
CA ILE A 29 -1.54 -1.38 -4.01
C ILE A 29 -1.09 0.06 -3.69
N ALA A 30 0.19 0.29 -3.38
CA ALA A 30 0.73 1.63 -3.18
C ALA A 30 0.55 2.51 -4.41
N LEU A 31 0.94 2.01 -5.60
CA LEU A 31 0.77 2.72 -6.86
C LEU A 31 -0.70 2.98 -7.19
N ALA A 32 -1.57 1.99 -6.97
CA ALA A 32 -3.01 2.16 -7.15
C ALA A 32 -3.56 3.24 -6.20
N GLY A 33 -3.11 3.29 -4.95
CA GLY A 33 -3.52 4.29 -3.99
C GLY A 33 -3.16 5.72 -4.40
N ILE A 34 -1.94 5.93 -4.91
CA ILE A 34 -1.51 7.25 -5.42
C ILE A 34 -2.42 7.70 -6.56
N VAL A 35 -2.63 6.85 -7.56
CA VAL A 35 -3.41 7.20 -8.75
C VAL A 35 -4.89 7.40 -8.42
N MET A 36 -5.43 6.62 -7.49
CA MET A 36 -6.86 6.60 -7.17
C MET A 36 -7.22 7.44 -5.94
N GLY A 37 -6.26 8.15 -5.33
CA GLY A 37 -6.51 9.09 -4.22
C GLY A 37 -6.76 8.42 -2.86
N TYR A 38 -6.15 7.26 -2.61
CA TYR A 38 -6.19 6.59 -1.31
C TYR A 38 -4.90 6.80 -0.52
N LYS A 39 -5.03 6.87 0.81
CA LYS A 39 -3.87 6.69 1.68
C LYS A 39 -3.51 5.22 1.72
N VAL A 40 -2.23 4.88 1.65
CA VAL A 40 -1.80 3.48 1.71
C VAL A 40 -0.79 3.31 2.82
N ILE A 41 -0.96 2.22 3.58
CA ILE A 41 -0.01 1.74 4.58
C ILE A 41 0.37 0.31 4.17
N VAL A 42 1.65 0.07 3.96
CA VAL A 42 2.16 -1.28 3.71
C VAL A 42 2.94 -1.73 4.93
N THR A 43 2.53 -2.85 5.51
CA THR A 43 3.26 -3.46 6.63
C THR A 43 4.18 -4.54 6.07
N MET A 44 5.42 -4.58 6.57
CA MET A 44 6.48 -5.43 6.01
C MET A 44 7.41 -5.92 7.14
N PRO A 45 8.00 -7.12 7.00
CA PRO A 45 9.03 -7.60 7.91
C PRO A 45 10.25 -6.67 7.89
N ALA A 46 11.00 -6.59 8.99
CA ALA A 46 12.18 -5.74 9.08
C ALA A 46 13.26 -6.06 8.02
N LYS A 47 13.32 -7.32 7.56
CA LYS A 47 14.33 -7.82 6.61
C LYS A 47 13.76 -7.94 5.20
N ILE A 48 13.81 -6.83 4.45
CA ILE A 48 13.44 -6.76 3.04
C ILE A 48 14.51 -5.99 2.27
N SER A 49 14.59 -6.23 0.96
CA SER A 49 15.54 -5.57 0.06
C SER A 49 15.37 -4.05 0.07
N TYR A 50 16.50 -3.34 0.05
CA TYR A 50 16.57 -1.87 0.05
C TYR A 50 15.82 -1.24 -1.14
N GLU A 51 15.85 -1.86 -2.32
CA GLU A 51 15.15 -1.37 -3.52
C GLU A 51 13.63 -1.24 -3.30
N LYS A 52 13.01 -2.28 -2.71
CA LYS A 52 11.58 -2.29 -2.38
C LYS A 52 11.23 -1.25 -1.33
N GLN A 53 12.15 -0.98 -0.40
CA GLN A 53 11.98 0.10 0.56
C GLN A 53 11.88 1.43 -0.18
N ILE A 54 12.88 1.79 -0.99
CA ILE A 54 12.91 3.05 -1.73
C ILE A 54 11.64 3.26 -2.56
N ILE A 55 11.16 2.23 -3.25
CA ILE A 55 9.93 2.31 -4.07
C ILE A 55 8.74 2.70 -3.19
N LEU A 56 8.55 2.06 -2.04
CA LEU A 56 7.43 2.34 -1.15
C LEU A 56 7.54 3.70 -0.45
N GLU A 57 8.76 4.15 -0.14
CA GLU A 57 9.03 5.51 0.36
C GLU A 57 8.58 6.58 -0.65
N ARG A 58 8.94 6.39 -1.93
CA ARG A 58 8.55 7.30 -3.01
C ARG A 58 7.06 7.30 -3.29
N CYS A 59 6.37 6.25 -2.88
CA CYS A 59 4.92 6.15 -3.00
C CYS A 59 4.14 6.89 -1.89
N ASN A 60 4.84 7.64 -1.02
CA ASN A 60 4.26 8.35 0.13
C ASN A 60 3.43 7.42 1.06
N VAL A 61 3.85 6.16 1.14
CA VAL A 61 3.17 5.11 1.91
C VAL A 61 3.62 5.19 3.36
N GLY A 62 2.67 5.22 4.30
CA GLY A 62 2.97 5.09 5.72
C GLY A 62 3.57 3.71 6.00
N ARG A 63 4.71 3.65 6.69
CA ARG A 63 5.35 2.37 7.05
C ARG A 63 5.02 1.98 8.48
N PHE A 64 4.57 0.75 8.66
CA PHE A 64 4.54 0.11 9.96
C PHE A 64 5.53 -1.05 9.94
N LYS A 65 6.60 -0.95 10.73
CA LYS A 65 7.51 -2.06 10.99
C LYS A 65 6.93 -2.88 12.14
N SER A 66 6.60 -4.14 11.91
CA SER A 66 6.41 -5.06 13.05
C SER A 66 7.80 -5.32 13.65
N SER A 67 7.92 -5.05 14.95
CA SER A 67 9.10 -5.31 15.79
C SER A 67 9.68 -6.70 15.56
#